data_AF-A0A381YER7-F1
#
_entry.id   AF-A0A381YER7-F1
#
_cell.length_a   1.000
_cell.length_b   1.000
_cell.length_c   1.000
_cell.angle_alpha   90.00
_cell.angle_beta   90.00
_cell.angle_gamma   90.00
#
_symmetry.space_group_name_H-M   'P 1'
#
loop_
_entity.id
_entity.type
_entity.pdbx_description
1 polymer ?
#
loop_
_entity_poly.entity_id
_entity_poly.type
_entity_poly.pdbx_seq_one_letter_code
_entity_poly.pdbx_strand_id
1 'polypeptide(L)'
;MQAKGKYLEFINSIKPLKSFKEEIPPPEIDYLKKDSWAAFPGVEGFHNLSPDISPPNKLKKFDVFYIHPTGFFGTKWNEDIDSESASFERTGSHMATQASVFSQTCNVYAPQYRQATYYSFFDLEGNGEAAQDLAYQDLSKAFQTYLRKYNKGRHFFVAGHSQGALHGQRLVHEH
;
A
#
# COMPACT_ATOMS: atom_id res chain seq x y z
N MET A 1 33.60 0.70 5.05
CA MET A 1 33.46 -0.68 4.53
C MET A 1 32.41 -1.52 5.28
N GLN A 2 32.30 -1.42 6.62
CA GLN A 2 31.38 -2.25 7.42
C GLN A 2 29.87 -2.03 7.13
N ALA A 3 29.44 -0.79 6.84
CA ALA A 3 28.02 -0.49 6.58
C ALA A 3 27.49 -1.11 5.28
N LYS A 4 28.31 -1.15 4.22
CA LYS A 4 27.95 -1.78 2.93
C LYS A 4 27.74 -3.29 3.08
N GLY A 5 28.59 -3.95 3.87
CA GLY A 5 28.47 -5.38 4.17
C GLY A 5 27.14 -5.70 4.87
N LYS A 6 26.84 -4.99 5.96
CA LYS A 6 25.57 -5.14 6.69
C LYS A 6 24.33 -4.89 5.84
N TYR A 7 24.40 -3.93 4.92
CA TYR A 7 23.30 -3.66 4.00
C TYR A 7 23.07 -4.81 3.02
N LEU A 8 24.14 -5.34 2.41
CA LEU A 8 24.04 -6.51 1.52
C LEU A 8 23.54 -7.75 2.26
N GLU A 9 23.99 -7.97 3.50
CA GLU A 9 23.49 -9.04 4.37
C GLU A 9 21.97 -8.91 4.60
N PHE A 10 21.47 -7.70 4.89
CA PHE A 10 20.05 -7.45 5.05
C PHE A 10 19.26 -7.73 3.75
N ILE A 11 19.70 -7.18 2.62
CA ILE A 11 19.03 -7.41 1.33
C ILE A 11 19.00 -8.91 0.99
N ASN A 12 20.10 -9.62 1.23
CA ASN A 12 20.14 -11.06 1.03
C ASN A 12 19.26 -11.84 2.01
N SER A 13 19.08 -11.38 3.24
CA SER A 13 18.22 -12.04 4.24
C SER A 13 16.73 -12.01 3.89
N ILE A 14 16.31 -11.07 3.04
CA ILE A 14 14.92 -10.92 2.58
C ILE A 14 14.73 -11.40 1.13
N LYS A 15 15.77 -11.98 0.51
CA LYS A 15 15.69 -12.53 -0.84
C LYS A 15 14.70 -13.70 -0.88
N PRO A 16 13.73 -13.71 -1.81
CA PRO A 16 12.87 -14.86 -2.01
C PRO A 16 13.63 -16.12 -2.42
N LEU A 17 13.20 -17.27 -1.87
CA LEU A 17 13.89 -18.55 -2.04
C LEU A 17 13.56 -19.23 -3.38
N LYS A 18 12.46 -18.84 -4.03
CA LYS A 18 11.96 -19.40 -5.28
C LYS A 18 11.74 -18.29 -6.29
N SER A 19 11.66 -18.62 -7.58
CA SER A 19 11.21 -17.65 -8.58
C SER A 19 9.75 -17.27 -8.37
N PHE A 20 9.33 -16.12 -8.89
CA PHE A 20 7.96 -15.63 -8.75
C PHE A 20 6.93 -16.64 -9.28
N LYS A 21 7.26 -17.34 -10.37
CA LYS A 21 6.37 -18.32 -11.01
C LYS A 21 6.19 -19.61 -10.19
N GLU A 22 7.11 -19.90 -9.28
CA GLU A 22 7.07 -21.09 -8.42
C GLU A 22 6.38 -20.82 -7.08
N GLU A 23 6.11 -19.54 -6.76
CA GLU A 23 5.33 -19.17 -5.59
C GLU A 23 3.83 -19.17 -5.90
N ILE A 24 3.05 -19.62 -4.92
CA ILE A 24 1.59 -19.48 -4.97
C ILE A 24 1.29 -18.05 -4.52
N PRO A 25 0.65 -17.22 -5.37
CA PRO A 25 0.34 -15.85 -4.98
C PRO A 25 -0.65 -15.84 -3.80
N PRO A 26 -0.55 -14.86 -2.88
CA PRO A 26 -1.54 -14.69 -1.83
C PRO A 26 -2.95 -14.51 -2.41
N PRO A 27 -4.02 -14.86 -1.67
CA PRO A 27 -5.40 -14.70 -2.14
C PRO A 27 -5.72 -13.28 -2.60
N GLU A 28 -6.61 -13.14 -3.59
CA GLU A 28 -7.08 -11.82 -4.02
C GLU A 28 -7.86 -11.11 -2.90
N ILE A 29 -7.80 -9.77 -2.94
CA ILE A 29 -8.44 -8.90 -1.96
C ILE A 29 -9.81 -8.43 -2.47
N ASP A 30 -10.85 -8.56 -1.65
CA ASP A 30 -12.20 -8.09 -1.96
C ASP A 30 -12.42 -6.64 -1.49
N TYR A 31 -12.18 -5.68 -2.38
CA TYR A 31 -12.30 -4.25 -2.10
C TYR A 31 -13.73 -3.74 -1.83
N LEU A 32 -14.76 -4.60 -1.91
CA LEU A 32 -16.09 -4.24 -1.41
C LEU A 32 -16.17 -4.28 0.12
N LYS A 33 -15.26 -5.01 0.77
CA LYS A 33 -15.14 -5.09 2.23
C LYS A 33 -14.34 -3.91 2.74
N LYS A 34 -14.81 -3.28 3.82
CA LYS A 34 -14.10 -2.15 4.45
C LYS A 34 -12.75 -2.55 5.03
N ASP A 35 -12.63 -3.79 5.52
CA ASP A 35 -11.38 -4.30 6.14
C ASP A 35 -10.27 -4.55 5.10
N SER A 36 -10.59 -4.51 3.81
CA SER A 36 -9.60 -4.51 2.72
C SER A 36 -8.92 -3.16 2.49
N TRP A 37 -9.20 -2.17 3.34
CA TRP A 37 -8.65 -0.82 3.25
C TRP A 37 -7.88 -0.50 4.53
N ALA A 38 -6.62 -0.10 4.39
CA ALA A 38 -5.82 0.47 5.48
C ALA A 38 -6.39 1.79 6.01
N ALA A 39 -7.11 2.53 5.16
CA ALA A 39 -7.91 3.68 5.54
C ALA A 39 -9.21 3.71 4.74
N PHE A 40 -10.33 3.90 5.45
CA PHE A 40 -11.65 4.04 4.85
C PHE A 40 -12.46 5.11 5.59
N PRO A 41 -13.15 6.03 4.89
CA PRO A 41 -13.91 7.09 5.56
C PRO A 41 -15.04 6.55 6.44
N GLY A 42 -15.09 7.03 7.69
CA GLY A 42 -16.04 6.57 8.70
C GLY A 42 -15.61 5.29 9.44
N VAL A 43 -14.39 4.81 9.20
CA VAL A 43 -13.75 3.75 9.99
C VAL A 43 -12.61 4.39 10.79
N GLU A 44 -12.59 4.15 12.10
CA GLU A 44 -11.49 4.59 12.95
C GLU A 44 -10.19 3.87 12.55
N GLY A 45 -9.08 4.59 12.57
CA GLY A 45 -7.80 4.03 12.16
C GLY A 45 -6.68 5.06 12.22
N PHE A 46 -5.44 4.60 12.01
CA PHE A 46 -4.26 5.42 12.21
C PHE A 46 -4.16 6.64 11.28
N HIS A 47 -4.83 6.61 10.12
CA HIS A 47 -4.95 7.78 9.25
C HIS A 47 -5.68 8.95 9.93
N ASN A 48 -6.43 8.75 11.01
CA ASN A 48 -7.09 9.83 11.75
C ASN A 48 -6.28 10.34 12.96
N LEU A 49 -5.07 9.82 13.20
CA LEU A 49 -4.23 10.33 14.28
C LEU A 49 -3.73 11.74 13.97
N SER A 50 -3.81 12.64 14.95
CA SER A 50 -3.24 13.98 14.90
C SER A 50 -2.66 14.32 16.28
N PRO A 51 -1.49 14.96 16.35
CA PRO A 51 -0.93 15.40 17.63
C PRO A 51 -1.73 16.54 18.27
N ASP A 52 -2.47 17.31 17.46
CA ASP A 52 -3.14 18.54 17.91
C ASP A 52 -4.66 18.38 17.98
N ILE A 53 -5.29 18.06 16.84
CA ILE A 53 -6.75 18.09 16.70
C ILE A 53 -7.19 16.88 15.87
N SER A 54 -8.00 16.02 16.47
CA SER A 54 -8.63 14.90 15.77
C SER A 54 -9.42 15.40 14.55
N PRO A 55 -9.23 14.80 13.36
CA PRO A 55 -9.95 15.18 12.17
C PRO A 55 -11.45 14.91 12.35
N PRO A 56 -12.32 15.71 11.72
CA PRO A 56 -13.75 15.55 11.89
C PRO A 56 -14.22 14.22 11.29
N ASN A 57 -14.99 13.45 12.06
CA ASN A 57 -15.61 12.19 11.63
C ASN A 57 -16.89 12.46 10.83
N LYS A 58 -16.73 13.14 9.68
CA LYS A 58 -17.78 13.38 8.67
C LYS A 58 -17.14 13.38 7.30
N LEU A 59 -17.93 13.10 6.26
CA LEU A 59 -17.44 13.17 4.88
C LEU A 59 -17.00 14.59 4.51
N LYS A 60 -15.85 14.67 3.84
CA LYS A 60 -15.23 15.90 3.35
C LYS A 60 -15.54 16.13 1.87
N LYS A 61 -15.24 17.34 1.37
CA LYS A 61 -15.50 17.73 -0.02
C LYS A 61 -14.55 17.06 -1.03
N PHE A 62 -13.35 16.70 -0.58
CA PHE A 62 -12.30 16.11 -1.42
C PHE A 62 -11.96 14.71 -0.92
N ASP A 63 -11.48 13.88 -1.83
CA ASP A 63 -10.94 12.57 -1.51
C ASP A 63 -9.45 12.52 -1.83
N VAL A 64 -8.73 11.70 -1.07
CA VAL A 64 -7.39 11.26 -1.44
C VAL A 64 -7.42 9.75 -1.60
N PHE A 65 -6.98 9.27 -2.76
CA PHE A 65 -6.62 7.88 -2.95
C PHE A 65 -5.14 7.73 -2.64
N TYR A 66 -4.84 7.29 -1.42
CA TYR A 66 -3.49 7.22 -0.88
C TYR A 66 -2.90 5.81 -1.04
N ILE A 67 -1.72 5.71 -1.64
CA ILE A 67 -1.02 4.45 -1.87
C ILE A 67 0.22 4.41 -0.95
N HIS A 68 0.16 3.55 0.08
CA HIS A 68 1.23 3.45 1.08
C HIS A 68 2.51 2.83 0.51
N PRO A 69 3.68 3.12 1.10
CA PRO A 69 4.95 2.52 0.70
C PRO A 69 5.07 1.07 1.16
N THR A 70 6.18 0.43 0.78
CA THR A 70 6.55 -0.93 1.19
C THR A 70 6.68 -1.05 2.71
N GLY A 71 5.84 -1.89 3.31
CA GLY A 71 5.95 -2.42 4.66
C GLY A 71 6.45 -3.86 4.70
N PHE A 72 6.59 -4.54 3.55
CA PHE A 72 6.95 -5.94 3.48
C PHE A 72 8.44 -6.17 3.25
N PHE A 73 9.08 -6.85 4.21
CA PHE A 73 10.51 -7.20 4.22
C PHE A 73 10.69 -8.72 4.44
N GLY A 74 9.82 -9.53 3.83
CA GLY A 74 9.85 -10.99 3.93
C GLY A 74 10.50 -11.65 2.71
N THR A 75 10.67 -12.97 2.80
CA THR A 75 11.26 -13.84 1.78
C THR A 75 10.25 -14.45 0.80
N LYS A 76 9.04 -13.88 0.72
CA LYS A 76 8.09 -14.15 -0.39
C LYS A 76 8.12 -12.98 -1.36
N TRP A 77 7.66 -13.17 -2.59
CA TRP A 77 7.59 -12.06 -3.55
C TRP A 77 6.52 -11.02 -3.18
N ASN A 78 5.36 -11.46 -2.69
CA ASN A 78 4.29 -10.58 -2.25
C ASN A 78 3.76 -10.99 -0.88
N GLU A 79 3.34 -9.98 -0.11
CA GLU A 79 2.81 -10.12 1.25
C GLU A 79 1.43 -10.80 1.27
N ASP A 80 1.21 -11.72 2.22
CA ASP A 80 -0.13 -12.14 2.63
C ASP A 80 -0.77 -11.05 3.49
N ILE A 81 -2.03 -10.70 3.22
CA ILE A 81 -2.75 -9.73 4.05
C ILE A 81 -3.12 -10.39 5.39
N ASP A 82 -2.24 -10.22 6.36
CA ASP A 82 -2.35 -10.75 7.72
C ASP A 82 -2.24 -9.61 8.74
N SER A 83 -3.32 -9.40 9.50
CA SER A 83 -3.39 -8.34 10.52
C SER A 83 -2.41 -8.52 11.67
N GLU A 84 -1.88 -9.74 11.87
CA GLU A 84 -0.89 -10.03 12.91
C GLU A 84 0.55 -9.85 12.42
N SER A 85 0.75 -9.54 11.13
CA SER A 85 2.08 -9.36 10.55
C SER A 85 2.71 -8.01 10.87
N ALA A 86 4.05 -8.00 10.96
CA ALA A 86 4.81 -6.76 11.14
C ALA A 86 4.67 -5.78 9.96
N SER A 87 4.36 -6.28 8.77
CA SER A 87 4.12 -5.46 7.58
C SER A 87 2.75 -4.76 7.65
N PHE A 88 1.72 -5.42 8.18
CA PHE A 88 0.44 -4.79 8.48
C PHE A 88 0.56 -3.68 9.53
N GLU A 89 1.32 -3.92 10.61
CA GLU A 89 1.65 -2.88 11.61
C GLU A 89 2.36 -1.68 10.98
N ARG A 90 3.34 -1.93 10.09
CA ARG A 90 4.04 -0.87 9.35
C ARG A 90 3.12 -0.10 8.42
N THR A 91 2.20 -0.76 7.71
CA THR A 91 1.15 -0.08 6.93
C THR A 91 0.36 0.87 7.81
N GLY A 92 0.03 0.43 9.03
CA GLY A 92 -0.55 1.29 10.04
C GLY A 92 0.31 2.51 10.39
N SER A 93 1.59 2.33 10.63
CA SER A 93 2.53 3.43 10.90
C SER A 93 2.63 4.40 9.72
N HIS A 94 2.56 3.92 8.47
CA HIS A 94 2.48 4.76 7.28
C HIS A 94 1.18 5.57 7.24
N MET A 95 0.05 5.00 7.66
CA MET A 95 -1.20 5.77 7.80
C MET A 95 -1.04 6.91 8.81
N ALA A 96 -0.47 6.63 9.99
CA ALA A 96 -0.26 7.62 11.04
C ALA A 96 0.70 8.75 10.63
N THR A 97 1.76 8.43 9.91
CA THR A 97 2.89 9.36 9.65
C THR A 97 2.85 10.01 8.28
N GLN A 98 2.08 9.46 7.32
CA GLN A 98 2.07 9.94 5.94
C GLN A 98 0.64 10.28 5.48
N ALA A 99 -0.32 9.36 5.63
CA ALA A 99 -1.68 9.59 5.14
C ALA A 99 -2.48 10.59 6.01
N SER A 100 -2.16 10.66 7.30
CA SER A 100 -2.89 11.47 8.30
C SER A 100 -2.92 12.96 8.01
N VAL A 101 -1.92 13.48 7.28
CA VAL A 101 -1.84 14.89 6.87
C VAL A 101 -3.09 15.32 6.07
N PHE A 102 -3.75 14.39 5.39
CA PHE A 102 -4.91 14.69 4.56
C PHE A 102 -6.24 14.66 5.34
N SER A 103 -6.28 14.03 6.51
CA SER A 103 -7.54 13.66 7.16
C SER A 103 -8.39 14.84 7.64
N GLN A 104 -7.80 16.02 7.83
CA GLN A 104 -8.55 17.24 8.16
C GLN A 104 -9.43 17.73 7.01
N THR A 105 -8.98 17.58 5.75
CA THR A 105 -9.63 18.18 4.58
C THR A 105 -10.13 17.16 3.56
N CYS A 106 -9.64 15.92 3.62
CA CYS A 106 -9.91 14.87 2.65
C CYS A 106 -10.47 13.60 3.30
N ASN A 107 -11.29 12.88 2.55
CA ASN A 107 -11.65 11.50 2.85
C ASN A 107 -10.50 10.61 2.39
N VAL A 108 -9.83 9.93 3.31
CA VAL A 108 -8.70 9.05 2.98
C VAL A 108 -9.21 7.68 2.61
N TYR A 109 -8.94 7.27 1.36
CA TYR A 109 -9.08 5.91 0.89
C TYR A 109 -7.68 5.35 0.65
N ALA A 110 -7.27 4.36 1.44
CA ALA A 110 -6.00 3.67 1.23
C ALA A 110 -6.26 2.16 1.22
N PRO A 111 -6.09 1.46 0.08
CA PRO A 111 -6.29 0.02 0.03
C PRO A 111 -5.16 -0.71 0.76
N GLN A 112 -5.48 -1.86 1.38
CA GLN A 112 -4.46 -2.90 1.56
C GLN A 112 -4.17 -3.51 0.18
N TYR A 113 -2.93 -3.86 -0.10
CA TYR A 113 -2.57 -4.55 -1.35
C TYR A 113 -1.46 -5.55 -1.09
N ARG A 114 -1.31 -6.58 -1.92
CA ARG A 114 -0.26 -7.59 -1.79
C ARG A 114 1.09 -6.96 -2.13
N GLN A 115 1.67 -6.23 -1.18
CA GLN A 115 2.90 -5.45 -1.35
C GLN A 115 4.01 -6.35 -1.89
N ALA A 116 4.71 -5.90 -2.93
CA ALA A 116 5.91 -6.59 -3.37
C ALA A 116 7.00 -6.39 -2.32
N THR A 117 7.71 -7.46 -1.96
CA THR A 117 8.80 -7.42 -0.97
C THR A 117 9.81 -6.35 -1.33
N TYR A 118 10.43 -5.72 -0.33
CA TYR A 118 11.48 -4.74 -0.57
C TYR A 118 12.61 -5.27 -1.46
N TYR A 119 12.87 -6.59 -1.44
CA TYR A 119 13.84 -7.22 -2.34
C TYR A 119 13.51 -7.05 -3.84
N SER A 120 12.24 -6.85 -4.20
CA SER A 120 11.82 -6.69 -5.61
C SER A 120 12.50 -5.54 -6.35
N PHE A 121 12.98 -4.51 -5.64
CA PHE A 121 13.76 -3.41 -6.22
C PHE A 121 15.23 -3.76 -6.53
N PHE A 122 15.70 -4.91 -6.05
CA PHE A 122 17.08 -5.38 -6.20
C PHE A 122 17.19 -6.63 -7.09
N ASP A 123 16.06 -7.24 -7.43
CA ASP A 123 16.00 -8.36 -8.34
C ASP A 123 16.38 -7.93 -9.77
N LEU A 124 17.20 -8.74 -10.43
CA LEU A 124 17.67 -8.50 -11.81
C LEU A 124 17.15 -9.55 -12.80
N GLU A 125 16.36 -10.52 -12.31
CA GLU A 125 15.89 -11.68 -13.07
C GLU A 125 14.44 -11.50 -13.58
N GLY A 126 13.80 -10.37 -13.25
CA GLY A 126 12.43 -10.03 -13.67
C GLY A 126 11.33 -10.54 -12.73
N ASN A 127 11.69 -11.26 -11.66
CA ASN A 127 10.75 -11.68 -10.63
C ASN A 127 10.24 -10.49 -9.81
N GLY A 128 11.10 -9.52 -9.55
CA GLY A 128 10.75 -8.29 -8.86
C GLY A 128 9.70 -7.48 -9.63
N GLU A 129 9.84 -7.36 -10.95
CA GLU A 129 8.86 -6.71 -11.82
C GLU A 129 7.50 -7.43 -11.78
N ALA A 130 7.50 -8.77 -11.89
CA ALA A 130 6.26 -9.55 -11.79
C ALA A 130 5.57 -9.38 -10.41
N ALA A 131 6.34 -9.25 -9.33
CA ALA A 131 5.81 -8.97 -8.01
C ALA A 131 5.18 -7.56 -7.93
N GLN A 132 5.83 -6.55 -8.52
CA GLN A 132 5.28 -5.19 -8.63
C GLN A 132 4.01 -5.16 -9.47
N ASP A 133 3.94 -5.95 -10.55
CA ASP A 133 2.74 -6.07 -11.37
C ASP A 133 1.56 -6.65 -10.61
N LEU A 134 1.79 -7.68 -9.78
CA LEU A 134 0.73 -8.22 -8.92
C LEU A 134 0.23 -7.18 -7.91
N ALA A 135 1.15 -6.45 -7.27
CA ALA A 135 0.80 -5.36 -6.35
C ALA A 135 0.00 -4.25 -7.05
N TYR A 136 0.38 -3.91 -8.29
CA TYR A 136 -0.33 -2.91 -9.08
C TYR A 136 -1.74 -3.37 -9.48
N GLN A 137 -1.93 -4.65 -9.84
CA GLN A 137 -3.26 -5.17 -10.17
C GLN A 137 -4.26 -4.99 -9.02
N ASP A 138 -3.80 -5.21 -7.78
CA ASP A 138 -4.58 -4.95 -6.58
C ASP A 138 -4.97 -3.47 -6.46
N LEU A 139 -4.02 -2.56 -6.67
CA LEU A 139 -4.26 -1.11 -6.62
C LEU A 139 -5.21 -0.64 -7.72
N SER A 140 -5.08 -1.14 -8.94
CA SER A 140 -6.01 -0.84 -10.04
C SER A 140 -7.43 -1.34 -9.71
N LYS A 141 -7.57 -2.57 -9.20
CA LYS A 141 -8.88 -3.11 -8.74
C LYS A 141 -9.49 -2.27 -7.61
N ALA A 142 -8.68 -1.86 -6.63
CA ALA A 142 -9.10 -0.98 -5.55
C ALA A 142 -9.57 0.38 -6.07
N PHE A 143 -8.77 1.00 -6.94
CA PHE A 143 -9.07 2.31 -7.50
C PHE A 143 -10.36 2.30 -8.33
N GLN A 144 -10.54 1.28 -9.18
CA GLN A 144 -11.79 1.10 -9.92
C GLN A 144 -13.00 0.91 -8.99
N THR A 145 -12.83 0.17 -7.90
CA THR A 145 -13.89 0.00 -6.90
C THR A 145 -14.21 1.32 -6.20
N TYR A 146 -13.18 2.08 -5.82
CA TYR A 146 -13.31 3.43 -5.29
C TYR A 146 -14.10 4.34 -6.24
N LEU A 147 -13.71 4.44 -7.50
CA LEU A 147 -14.39 5.27 -8.49
C LEU A 147 -15.87 4.88 -8.66
N ARG A 148 -16.15 3.57 -8.80
CA ARG A 148 -17.51 3.07 -9.08
C ARG A 148 -18.44 3.07 -7.88
N LYS A 149 -17.93 2.85 -6.66
CA LYS A 149 -18.77 2.60 -5.47
C LYS A 149 -18.70 3.71 -4.43
N TYR A 150 -17.55 4.38 -4.30
CA TYR A 150 -17.28 5.24 -3.17
C TYR A 150 -17.16 6.71 -3.55
N ASN A 151 -16.41 7.09 -4.59
CA ASN A 151 -16.12 8.48 -4.96
C ASN A 151 -17.39 9.37 -5.08
N LYS A 152 -18.47 8.87 -5.71
CA LYS A 152 -19.77 9.59 -5.87
C LYS A 152 -19.63 10.99 -6.50
N GLY A 153 -18.70 11.15 -7.44
CA GLY A 153 -18.46 12.41 -8.15
C GLY A 153 -17.66 13.45 -7.36
N ARG A 154 -17.05 13.09 -6.22
CA ARG A 154 -16.18 13.99 -5.47
C ARG A 154 -14.89 14.26 -6.23
N HIS A 155 -14.37 15.48 -6.14
CA HIS A 155 -13.01 15.78 -6.60
C HIS A 155 -12.01 14.99 -5.77
N PHE A 156 -11.00 14.44 -6.42
CA PHE A 156 -9.98 13.63 -5.76
C PHE A 156 -8.60 13.87 -6.36
N PHE A 157 -7.58 13.45 -5.63
CA PHE A 157 -6.22 13.32 -6.14
C PHE A 157 -5.62 11.99 -5.67
N VAL A 158 -4.57 11.55 -6.36
CA VAL A 158 -3.77 10.37 -5.98
C VAL A 158 -2.51 10.87 -5.28
N ALA A 159 -2.18 10.24 -4.17
CA ALA A 159 -0.92 10.48 -3.45
C ALA A 159 -0.27 9.13 -3.14
N GLY A 160 1.06 9.06 -3.20
CA GLY A 160 1.79 7.84 -2.89
C GLY A 160 3.24 8.11 -2.50
N HIS A 161 3.85 7.17 -1.80
CA HIS A 161 5.24 7.23 -1.37
C HIS A 161 5.99 5.93 -1.74
N SER A 162 7.26 6.03 -2.13
CA SER A 162 8.12 4.89 -2.52
C SER A 162 7.42 3.96 -3.54
N GLN A 163 7.26 2.66 -3.25
CA GLN A 163 6.46 1.71 -4.06
C GLN A 163 5.07 2.24 -4.41
N GLY A 164 4.40 2.92 -3.47
CA GLY A 164 3.10 3.53 -3.73
C GLY A 164 3.16 4.70 -4.72
N ALA A 165 4.26 5.44 -4.78
CA ALA A 165 4.46 6.48 -5.80
C ALA A 165 4.72 5.86 -7.19
N LEU A 166 5.52 4.78 -7.26
CA LEU A 166 5.73 4.01 -8.49
C LEU A 166 4.40 3.53 -9.06
N HIS A 167 3.57 2.90 -8.24
CA HIS A 167 2.24 2.45 -8.67
C HIS A 167 1.28 3.59 -8.96
N GLY A 168 1.34 4.69 -8.19
CA GLY A 168 0.51 5.87 -8.42
C GLY A 168 0.76 6.53 -9.77
N GLN A 169 2.03 6.59 -10.21
CA GLN A 169 2.39 7.08 -11.56
C GLN A 169 1.76 6.21 -12.65
N ARG A 170 1.87 4.89 -12.53
CA ARG A 170 1.25 3.95 -13.48
C ARG A 170 -0.28 4.06 -13.47
N LEU A 171 -0.88 4.16 -12.28
CA LEU A 171 -2.33 4.29 -12.12
C LEU A 171 -2.88 5.52 -12.84
N VAL A 172 -2.21 6.67 -12.71
CA VAL A 172 -2.61 7.92 -13.38
C VAL A 172 -2.36 7.87 -14.89
N HIS A 173 -1.40 7.07 -15.35
CA HIS A 173 -1.16 6.91 -16.78
C HIS A 173 -2.22 6.04 -17.47
N GLU A 174 -2.73 5.02 -16.79
CA GLU A 174 -3.65 4.04 -17.36
C GLU A 174 -5.15 4.39 -17.21
N HIS A 175 -5.49 5.35 -16.34
CA HIS A 175 -6.87 5.78 -16.05
C HIS A 175 -7.17 7.20 -16.50
#